data_AF-A0A963DQY4-F1
#
_entry.id   AF-A0A963DQY4-F1
#
_cell.length_a   1.000
_cell.length_b   1.000
_cell.length_c   1.000
_cell.angle_alpha   90.00
_cell.angle_beta   90.00
_cell.angle_gamma   90.00
#
_symmetry.space_group_name_H-M   'P 1'
#
loop_
_entity.id
_entity.type
_entity.pdbx_description
1 polymer ?
#
loop_
_entity_poly.entity_id
_entity_poly.type
_entity_poly.pdbx_seq_one_letter_code
_entity_poly.pdbx_strand_id
1 'polypeptide(L)'
;MRPSLLSLLRVIVLLPSYLLVLMIRLIKWLIAPPALLIQILIGVPLALRLRQPMRPDLVPLREADLPDAAWIALTDATDALAPDGFIRQGDFRCDKTILNAALWLRLLTQSEQGIGAMIAYVEFRKGRPPCRQFVEFSTDFDDDRMLTTNNLNLPYSLPAPAYLARLQLKDIRDPRALYVVHRQLMASLPQAVKHARLKQAAQDPASILANNYIRETQALIQQGWMQPVVGQNQVRVHFWGALAGVWRQAWPLASLYLRAADRRSRQLLAEHGIDANEFSGSAISIVVDRQPIPSEVGPVTTVGAGYSIARSLAQHTDPGAVLESVTVELDRDAAGIIVPCKLSYSFRSILYHDARRIRRLRGFDVMLDSDAGLMTVTAMEQESEQAADESEWQSMQTDSLLHSPLRLGPWLCDLDTVMPIALETLNARANTPFIEPDSASLYTDEDGTLCWQVVAWREDETLLHVMINARTGLIIDT
;
A
#
# COMPACT_ATOMS: atom_id res chain seq x y z
N MET A 1 37.99 4.33 -78.32
CA MET A 1 38.85 5.12 -77.41
C MET A 1 38.10 6.14 -76.54
N ARG A 2 37.00 6.77 -76.97
CA ARG A 2 36.18 7.66 -76.11
C ARG A 2 35.50 7.02 -74.87
N PRO A 3 35.02 5.76 -74.88
CA PRO A 3 34.36 5.20 -73.70
C PRO A 3 35.33 4.79 -72.58
N SER A 4 36.58 4.45 -72.89
CA SER A 4 37.58 4.08 -71.87
C SER A 4 38.09 5.29 -71.09
N LEU A 5 38.25 6.45 -71.76
CA LEU A 5 38.61 7.72 -71.11
C LEU A 5 37.51 8.22 -70.16
N LEU A 6 36.24 8.12 -70.55
CA LEU A 6 35.10 8.47 -69.68
C LEU A 6 34.98 7.53 -68.47
N SER A 7 35.29 6.24 -68.64
CA SER A 7 35.35 5.27 -67.54
C SER A 7 36.46 5.60 -66.55
N LEU A 8 37.67 5.90 -67.06
CA LEU A 8 38.82 6.29 -66.25
C LEU A 8 38.57 7.59 -65.47
N LEU A 9 37.94 8.58 -66.10
CA LEU A 9 37.58 9.85 -65.48
C LEU A 9 36.47 9.68 -64.43
N ARG A 10 35.51 8.77 -64.66
CA ARG A 10 34.54 8.35 -63.63
C ARG A 10 35.22 7.70 -62.43
N VAL A 11 36.19 6.81 -62.63
CA VAL A 11 36.90 6.16 -61.52
C VAL A 11 37.76 7.18 -60.75
N ILE A 12 38.50 8.05 -61.44
CA ILE A 12 39.35 9.07 -60.81
C ILE A 12 38.54 10.11 -60.03
N VAL A 13 37.32 10.44 -60.47
CA VAL A 13 36.49 11.45 -59.78
C VAL A 13 35.55 10.82 -58.76
N LEU A 14 34.87 9.72 -59.08
CA LEU A 14 33.89 9.10 -58.19
C LEU A 14 34.55 8.37 -57.03
N LEU A 15 35.71 7.72 -57.22
CA LEU A 15 36.32 6.90 -56.17
C LEU A 15 36.84 7.74 -54.98
N PRO A 16 37.52 8.88 -55.17
CA PRO A 16 37.84 9.80 -54.08
C PRO A 16 36.58 10.41 -53.44
N SER A 17 35.54 10.68 -54.25
CA SER A 17 34.26 11.20 -53.75
C SER A 17 33.56 10.19 -52.84
N TYR A 18 33.51 8.92 -53.24
CA TYR A 18 32.97 7.83 -52.43
C TYR A 18 33.80 7.58 -51.17
N LEU A 19 35.13 7.63 -51.28
CA LEU A 19 36.04 7.48 -50.15
C LEU A 19 35.86 8.62 -49.14
N LEU A 20 35.73 9.86 -49.61
CA LEU A 20 35.42 11.03 -48.77
C LEU A 20 34.07 10.86 -48.05
N VAL A 21 33.01 10.45 -48.76
CA VAL A 21 31.68 10.21 -48.17
C VAL A 21 31.73 9.10 -47.12
N LEU A 22 32.44 8.00 -47.39
CA LEU A 22 32.65 6.91 -46.44
C LEU A 22 33.44 7.38 -45.21
N MET A 23 34.49 8.19 -45.40
CA MET A 23 35.29 8.73 -44.29
C MET A 23 34.46 9.68 -43.42
N ILE A 24 33.65 10.56 -44.03
CA ILE A 24 32.73 11.45 -43.30
C ILE A 24 31.68 10.64 -42.54
N ARG A 25 31.12 9.58 -43.14
CA ARG A 25 30.18 8.68 -42.45
C ARG A 25 30.85 7.96 -41.30
N LEU A 26 32.08 7.46 -41.48
CA LEU A 26 32.85 6.80 -40.43
C LEU A 26 33.14 7.75 -39.25
N ILE A 27 33.58 8.99 -39.54
CA ILE A 27 33.79 10.02 -38.52
C ILE A 27 32.48 10.31 -37.78
N LYS A 28 31.36 10.48 -38.49
CA LYS A 28 30.04 10.69 -37.85
C LYS A 28 29.66 9.51 -36.96
N TRP A 29 29.87 8.28 -37.41
CA TRP A 29 29.60 7.07 -36.63
C TRP A 29 30.53 6.91 -35.43
N LEU A 30 31.76 7.42 -35.50
CA LEU A 30 32.71 7.36 -34.39
C LEU A 30 32.46 8.46 -33.35
N ILE A 31 32.06 9.67 -33.79
CA ILE A 31 31.86 10.83 -32.92
C ILE A 31 30.44 10.89 -32.34
N ALA A 32 29.41 10.52 -33.11
CA ALA A 32 28.03 10.68 -32.66
C ALA A 32 27.70 9.86 -31.40
N PRO A 33 28.10 8.58 -31.26
CA PRO A 33 27.86 7.82 -30.03
C PRO A 33 28.51 8.43 -28.77
N PRO A 34 29.83 8.77 -28.74
CA PRO A 34 30.42 9.40 -27.56
C PRO A 34 29.89 10.82 -27.31
N ALA A 35 29.58 11.60 -28.35
CA ALA A 35 28.96 12.91 -28.18
C ALA A 35 27.57 12.80 -27.56
N LEU A 36 26.76 11.84 -28.02
CA LEU A 36 25.44 11.54 -27.46
C LEU A 36 25.55 11.00 -26.04
N LEU A 37 26.54 10.15 -25.76
CA LEU A 37 26.84 9.68 -24.41
C LEU A 37 27.22 10.83 -23.47
N ILE A 38 28.08 11.76 -23.89
CA ILE A 38 28.45 12.97 -23.12
C ILE A 38 27.23 13.87 -22.92
N GLN A 39 26.40 14.04 -23.94
CA GLN A 39 25.18 14.83 -23.85
C GLN A 39 24.18 14.23 -22.84
N ILE A 40 24.07 12.89 -22.78
CA ILE A 40 23.24 12.20 -21.79
C ILE A 40 23.88 12.26 -20.39
N LEU A 41 25.19 12.04 -20.28
CA LEU A 41 25.93 12.00 -19.00
C LEU A 41 26.05 13.35 -18.33
N ILE A 42 26.22 14.42 -19.10
CA ILE A 42 26.55 15.75 -18.57
C ILE A 42 25.49 16.76 -18.99
N GLY A 43 25.10 16.74 -20.26
CA GLY A 43 24.13 17.71 -20.81
C GLY A 43 22.77 17.63 -20.12
N VAL A 44 22.22 16.43 -19.93
CA VAL A 44 20.93 16.23 -19.25
C VAL A 44 20.98 16.69 -17.79
N PRO A 45 21.95 16.27 -16.94
CA PRO A 45 22.08 16.81 -15.58
C PRO A 45 22.31 18.32 -15.51
N LEU A 46 23.07 18.88 -16.45
CA LEU A 46 23.32 20.33 -16.49
C LEU A 46 22.04 21.11 -16.82
N ALA A 47 21.23 20.61 -17.76
CA ALA A 47 19.92 21.15 -18.08
C ALA A 47 18.92 20.95 -16.93
N LEU A 48 19.05 19.85 -16.18
CA LEU A 48 18.25 19.52 -14.99
C LEU A 48 18.82 20.10 -13.68
N ARG A 49 19.58 21.21 -13.73
CA ARG A 49 19.85 22.02 -12.53
C ARG A 49 18.55 22.70 -12.07
N LEU A 50 17.67 21.88 -11.52
CA LEU A 50 16.35 22.24 -11.05
C LEU A 50 16.46 23.37 -10.03
N ARG A 51 15.65 24.40 -10.25
CA ARG A 51 15.40 25.42 -9.24
C ARG A 51 14.15 25.01 -8.50
N GLN A 52 14.26 24.92 -7.19
CA GLN A 52 13.15 24.67 -6.30
C GLN A 52 12.94 25.90 -5.42
N PRO A 53 11.71 26.18 -4.99
CA PRO A 53 11.47 27.28 -4.05
C PRO A 53 12.09 26.92 -2.69
N MET A 54 12.68 27.88 -1.99
CA MET A 54 13.25 27.65 -0.65
C MET A 54 12.17 27.27 0.38
N ARG A 55 10.97 27.83 0.21
CA ARG A 55 9.75 27.48 0.96
C ARG A 55 8.71 26.94 -0.01
N PRO A 56 8.11 25.77 0.23
CA PRO A 56 7.12 25.22 -0.68
C PRO A 56 5.87 26.09 -0.65
N ASP A 57 5.25 26.24 -1.81
CA ASP A 57 4.00 26.97 -1.98
C ASP A 57 2.85 25.98 -1.79
N LEU A 58 2.44 25.81 -0.53
CA LEU A 58 1.37 24.91 -0.14
C LEU A 58 0.05 25.66 -0.18
N VAL A 59 -0.75 25.39 -1.20
CA VAL A 59 -2.08 25.98 -1.35
C VAL A 59 -3.08 25.08 -0.63
N PRO A 60 -3.78 25.56 0.41
CA PRO A 60 -4.81 24.76 1.09
C PRO A 60 -5.96 24.49 0.12
N LEU A 61 -6.50 23.26 0.18
CA LEU A 61 -7.59 22.80 -0.66
C LEU A 61 -8.82 22.44 0.16
N ARG A 62 -9.99 22.57 -0.47
CA ARG A 62 -11.18 21.86 -0.02
C ARG A 62 -11.25 20.52 -0.70
N GLU A 63 -11.95 19.59 -0.07
CA GLU A 63 -12.13 18.25 -0.60
C GLU A 63 -12.77 18.24 -2.00
N ALA A 64 -13.67 19.19 -2.29
CA ALA A 64 -14.29 19.36 -3.60
C ALA A 64 -13.31 19.77 -4.71
N ASP A 65 -12.16 20.35 -4.36
CA ASP A 65 -11.15 20.81 -5.32
C ASP A 65 -10.19 19.69 -5.74
N LEU A 66 -10.24 18.53 -5.07
CA LEU A 66 -9.40 17.38 -5.38
C LEU A 66 -9.89 16.68 -6.67
N PRO A 67 -8.99 16.36 -7.61
CA PRO A 67 -9.28 15.42 -8.69
C PRO A 67 -9.70 14.06 -8.13
N ASP A 68 -10.57 13.32 -8.83
CA ASP A 68 -11.12 12.06 -8.35
C ASP A 68 -10.05 11.04 -7.94
N ALA A 69 -9.02 10.85 -8.77
CA ALA A 69 -7.94 9.92 -8.47
C ALA A 69 -7.10 10.32 -7.24
N ALA A 70 -6.89 11.62 -7.02
CA ALA A 70 -6.23 12.11 -5.81
C ALA A 70 -7.15 11.97 -4.59
N TRP A 71 -8.45 12.25 -4.76
CA TRP A 71 -9.44 12.09 -3.70
C TRP A 71 -9.54 10.63 -3.24
N ILE A 72 -9.59 9.67 -4.16
CA ILE A 72 -9.59 8.23 -3.85
C ILE A 72 -8.32 7.89 -3.05
N ALA A 73 -7.13 8.12 -3.61
CA ALA A 73 -5.86 7.75 -2.98
C ALA A 73 -5.65 8.38 -1.59
N LEU A 74 -6.00 9.66 -1.43
CA LEU A 74 -5.86 10.35 -0.14
C LEU A 74 -6.87 9.85 0.89
N THR A 75 -8.08 9.49 0.46
CA THR A 75 -9.16 9.07 1.36
C THR A 75 -9.03 7.61 1.76
N ASP A 76 -8.66 6.72 0.83
CA ASP A 76 -8.26 5.33 1.05
C ASP A 76 -7.24 5.19 2.18
N ALA A 77 -6.14 5.95 2.09
CA ALA A 77 -5.10 5.94 3.12
C ALA A 77 -5.52 6.64 4.43
N THR A 78 -6.45 7.60 4.37
CA THR A 78 -6.98 8.22 5.60
C THR A 78 -7.85 7.24 6.37
N ASP A 79 -8.74 6.55 5.66
CA ASP A 79 -9.69 5.61 6.26
C ASP A 79 -8.96 4.38 6.81
N ALA A 80 -7.90 3.91 6.13
CA ALA A 80 -7.04 2.85 6.66
C ALA A 80 -6.33 3.22 7.97
N LEU A 81 -6.07 4.51 8.23
CA LEU A 81 -5.38 5.01 9.43
C LEU A 81 -6.32 5.53 10.52
N ALA A 82 -7.60 5.74 10.21
CA ALA A 82 -8.58 6.24 11.16
C ALA A 82 -8.73 5.34 12.42
N PRO A 83 -8.74 3.99 12.33
CA PRO A 83 -8.84 3.12 13.51
C PRO A 83 -7.69 3.29 14.50
N ASP A 84 -6.54 3.77 14.04
CA ASP A 84 -5.34 4.01 14.86
C ASP A 84 -5.29 5.43 15.46
N GLY A 85 -6.38 6.19 15.34
CA GLY A 85 -6.55 7.51 15.96
C GLY A 85 -5.92 8.66 15.16
N PHE A 86 -5.64 8.46 13.87
CA PHE A 86 -5.17 9.54 13.02
C PHE A 86 -6.29 10.53 12.69
N ILE A 87 -6.00 11.83 12.86
CA ILE A 87 -6.94 12.91 12.58
C ILE A 87 -6.44 13.73 11.40
N ARG A 88 -7.33 14.02 10.44
CA ARG A 88 -7.05 14.88 9.28
C ARG A 88 -6.85 16.34 9.71
N GLN A 89 -5.69 16.90 9.38
CA GLN A 89 -5.34 18.30 9.66
C GLN A 89 -5.53 19.22 8.46
N GLY A 90 -5.36 18.72 7.23
CA GLY A 90 -5.63 19.52 6.03
C GLY A 90 -5.12 18.90 4.74
N ASP A 91 -5.64 19.43 3.63
CA ASP A 91 -5.30 19.04 2.26
C ASP A 91 -4.58 20.20 1.56
N PHE A 92 -3.54 19.88 0.78
CA PHE A 92 -2.69 20.88 0.14
C PHE A 92 -2.31 20.50 -1.28
N ARG A 93 -2.12 21.51 -2.12
CA ARG A 93 -1.52 21.38 -3.45
C ARG A 93 -0.17 22.07 -3.51
N CYS A 94 0.79 21.46 -4.18
CA CYS A 94 2.09 22.06 -4.49
C CYS A 94 2.54 21.74 -5.92
N ASP A 95 2.65 22.77 -6.76
CA ASP A 95 3.02 22.62 -8.18
C ASP A 95 4.52 22.88 -8.46
N LYS A 96 5.25 23.47 -7.51
CA LYS A 96 6.60 24.03 -7.73
C LYS A 96 7.75 23.17 -7.20
N THR A 97 7.46 22.11 -6.45
CA THR A 97 8.48 21.23 -5.85
C THR A 97 8.98 20.15 -6.81
N ILE A 98 8.10 19.62 -7.66
CA ILE A 98 8.41 18.57 -8.63
C ILE A 98 8.23 19.10 -10.05
N LEU A 99 9.26 18.93 -10.89
CA LEU A 99 9.20 19.42 -12.28
C LEU A 99 8.10 18.68 -13.07
N ASN A 100 7.18 19.45 -13.65
CA ASN A 100 6.07 18.95 -14.47
C ASN A 100 5.11 18.00 -13.74
N ALA A 101 4.97 18.15 -12.42
CA ALA A 101 3.99 17.41 -11.64
C ALA A 101 3.28 18.32 -10.64
N ALA A 102 2.02 17.99 -10.34
CA ALA A 102 1.30 18.52 -9.19
C ALA A 102 1.40 17.50 -8.05
N LEU A 103 1.69 17.99 -6.85
CA LEU A 103 1.71 17.20 -5.63
C LEU A 103 0.45 17.53 -4.82
N TRP A 104 -0.38 16.53 -4.60
CA TRP A 104 -1.57 16.60 -3.77
C TRP A 104 -1.26 15.91 -2.44
N LEU A 105 -1.43 16.62 -1.33
CA LEU A 105 -1.00 16.18 -0.01
C LEU A 105 -2.17 16.20 0.96
N ARG A 106 -2.22 15.21 1.85
CA ARG A 106 -3.06 15.22 3.05
C ARG A 106 -2.19 14.99 4.27
N LEU A 107 -2.31 15.86 5.26
CA LEU A 107 -1.62 15.72 6.54
C LEU A 107 -2.57 15.13 7.58
N LEU A 108 -2.15 14.04 8.21
CA LEU A 108 -2.80 13.45 9.37
C LEU A 108 -1.85 13.47 10.57
N THR A 109 -2.41 13.44 11.78
CA THR A 109 -1.62 13.36 13.01
C THR A 109 -2.24 12.43 14.01
N GLN A 110 -1.39 11.68 14.71
CA GLN A 110 -1.73 10.88 15.89
C GLN A 110 -1.03 11.56 17.08
N SER A 111 -1.81 12.21 17.95
CA SER A 111 -1.27 13.08 19.00
C SER A 111 -0.71 12.34 20.20
N GLU A 112 -1.20 11.13 20.49
CA GLU A 112 -0.83 10.36 21.70
C GLU A 112 0.56 9.73 21.60
N GLN A 113 0.94 9.30 20.41
CA GLN A 113 2.21 8.66 20.08
C GLN A 113 3.18 9.64 19.41
N GLY A 114 2.72 10.86 19.11
CA GLY A 114 3.55 11.88 18.52
C GLY A 114 3.95 11.59 17.07
N ILE A 115 3.03 11.04 16.24
CA ILE A 115 3.31 10.63 14.86
C ILE A 115 2.55 11.54 13.87
N GLY A 116 3.26 12.06 12.87
CA GLY A 116 2.67 12.74 11.71
C GLY A 116 2.68 11.83 10.49
N ALA A 117 1.56 11.74 9.77
CA ALA A 117 1.47 11.02 8.50
C ALA A 117 1.18 11.98 7.35
N MET A 118 1.99 11.92 6.30
CA MET A 118 1.78 12.64 5.06
C MET A 118 1.40 11.64 3.97
N ILE A 119 0.19 11.77 3.45
CA ILE A 119 -0.27 11.02 2.28
C ILE A 119 -0.06 11.91 1.06
N ALA A 120 0.56 11.38 0.02
CA ALA A 120 0.93 12.12 -1.17
C ALA A 120 0.47 11.40 -2.44
N TYR A 121 -0.15 12.16 -3.34
CA TYR A 121 -0.48 11.75 -4.70
C TYR A 121 0.23 12.68 -5.69
N VAL A 122 1.05 12.11 -6.56
CA VAL A 122 1.85 12.81 -7.56
C VAL A 122 1.23 12.61 -8.93
N GLU A 123 0.77 13.70 -9.53
CA GLU A 123 0.18 13.73 -10.85
C GLU A 123 1.17 14.37 -11.84
N PHE A 124 1.67 13.58 -12.80
CA PHE A 124 2.53 14.10 -13.86
C PHE A 124 1.70 14.66 -15.02
N ARG A 125 2.15 15.77 -15.62
CA ARG A 125 1.53 16.31 -16.84
C ARG A 125 1.59 15.27 -17.99
N LYS A 126 0.51 15.20 -18.79
CA LYS A 126 0.26 14.20 -19.86
C LYS A 126 1.52 13.71 -20.60
N GLY A 127 1.63 12.38 -20.75
CA GLY A 127 2.70 11.70 -21.51
C GLY A 127 3.90 11.21 -20.69
N ARG A 128 3.75 11.07 -19.36
CA ARG A 128 4.81 10.71 -18.40
C ARG A 128 4.37 9.55 -17.49
N PRO A 129 5.31 8.88 -16.75
CA PRO A 129 5.05 7.65 -15.99
C PRO A 129 3.80 7.73 -15.10
N PRO A 130 3.22 6.56 -14.73
CA PRO A 130 1.96 6.50 -13.99
C PRO A 130 2.01 7.34 -12.72
N CYS A 131 0.85 7.91 -12.36
CA CYS A 131 0.67 8.63 -11.11
C CYS A 131 1.19 7.80 -9.94
N ARG A 132 1.75 8.48 -8.94
CA ARG A 132 2.40 7.81 -7.81
C ARG A 132 1.73 8.22 -6.54
N GLN A 133 1.41 7.23 -5.72
CA GLN A 133 0.93 7.43 -4.36
C GLN A 133 1.94 6.89 -3.37
N PHE A 134 2.08 7.57 -2.24
CA PHE A 134 2.86 7.07 -1.11
C PHE A 134 2.37 7.70 0.19
N VAL A 135 2.70 7.03 1.28
CA VAL A 135 2.50 7.50 2.65
C VAL A 135 3.87 7.61 3.31
N GLU A 136 4.09 8.68 4.05
CA GLU A 136 5.27 8.89 4.88
C GLU A 136 4.85 9.15 6.32
N PHE A 137 5.30 8.30 7.25
CA PHE A 137 5.21 8.56 8.68
C PHE A 137 6.46 9.27 9.15
N SER A 138 6.28 10.17 10.11
CA SER A 138 7.33 11.01 10.63
C SER A 138 7.20 11.17 12.14
N THR A 139 8.32 11.03 12.82
CA THR A 139 8.42 11.28 14.26
C THR A 139 9.69 12.06 14.56
N ASP A 140 9.52 13.15 15.30
CA ASP A 140 10.63 13.92 15.84
C ASP A 140 10.95 13.43 17.26
N PHE A 141 12.23 13.29 17.57
CA PHE A 141 12.72 12.99 18.91
C PHE A 141 13.21 14.26 19.63
N ASP A 142 13.35 14.18 20.95
CA ASP A 142 13.78 15.32 21.77
C ASP A 142 15.21 15.78 21.49
N ASP A 143 16.05 14.92 20.90
CA ASP A 143 17.41 15.25 20.45
C ASP A 143 17.46 15.86 19.03
N ASP A 144 16.31 16.32 18.54
CA ASP A 144 16.08 16.87 17.21
C ASP A 144 16.39 15.90 16.06
N ARG A 145 16.64 14.61 16.30
CA ARG A 145 16.63 13.62 15.21
C ARG A 145 15.21 13.32 14.77
N MET A 146 15.09 12.86 13.53
CA MET A 146 13.80 12.54 12.93
C MET A 146 13.87 11.15 12.30
N LEU A 147 12.88 10.32 12.58
CA LEU A 147 12.66 9.05 11.91
C LEU A 147 11.53 9.22 10.89
N THR A 148 11.76 8.78 9.67
CA THR A 148 10.71 8.64 8.66
C THR A 148 10.67 7.25 8.06
N THR A 149 9.46 6.73 7.88
CA THR A 149 9.20 5.49 7.15
C THR A 149 8.24 5.81 6.01
N ASN A 150 8.52 5.33 4.80
CA ASN A 150 7.66 5.56 3.64
C ASN A 150 7.65 4.38 2.68
N ASN A 151 6.61 4.30 1.87
CA ASN A 151 6.47 3.31 0.79
C ASN A 151 6.68 3.91 -0.61
N LEU A 152 7.46 5.00 -0.72
CA LEU A 152 7.72 5.64 -1.99
C LEU A 152 8.40 4.67 -2.96
N ASN A 153 7.76 4.40 -4.11
CA ASN A 153 8.32 3.53 -5.15
C ASN A 153 9.26 4.28 -6.12
N LEU A 154 10.15 5.11 -5.57
CA LEU A 154 11.21 5.82 -6.31
C LEU A 154 12.35 6.19 -5.35
N PRO A 155 13.62 6.00 -5.72
CA PRO A 155 14.71 6.51 -4.91
C PRO A 155 14.67 8.04 -4.82
N TYR A 156 14.97 8.55 -3.63
CA TYR A 156 15.20 9.98 -3.44
C TYR A 156 16.40 10.43 -4.29
N SER A 157 16.26 11.58 -4.95
CA SER A 157 17.33 12.14 -5.80
C SER A 157 18.55 12.52 -4.97
N LEU A 158 18.34 13.03 -3.77
CA LEU A 158 19.38 13.49 -2.86
C LEU A 158 19.44 12.61 -1.61
N PRO A 159 20.63 12.48 -0.98
CA PRO A 159 20.76 11.69 0.25
C PRO A 159 19.97 12.31 1.40
N ALA A 160 19.59 11.48 2.38
CA ALA A 160 18.98 11.97 3.61
C ALA A 160 20.01 12.78 4.43
N PRO A 161 19.62 13.94 5.01
CA PRO A 161 20.45 14.66 5.96
C PRO A 161 20.81 13.82 7.19
N ALA A 162 21.89 14.19 7.90
CA ALA A 162 22.40 13.42 9.03
C ALA A 162 21.43 13.31 10.23
N TYR A 163 20.52 14.29 10.39
CA TYR A 163 19.49 14.26 11.43
C TYR A 163 18.31 13.34 11.08
N LEU A 164 18.18 12.93 9.82
CA LEU A 164 17.02 12.23 9.28
C LEU A 164 17.37 10.76 8.99
N ALA A 165 16.86 9.86 9.82
CA ALA A 165 16.84 8.43 9.53
C ALA A 165 15.63 8.13 8.65
N ARG A 166 15.87 7.79 7.38
CA ARG A 166 14.81 7.49 6.41
C ARG A 166 14.84 6.01 6.05
N LEU A 167 13.75 5.30 6.34
CA LEU A 167 13.49 3.94 5.88
C LEU A 167 12.51 3.99 4.71
N GLN A 168 12.87 3.30 3.63
CA GLN A 168 12.10 3.25 2.39
C GLN A 168 11.72 1.80 2.13
N LEU A 169 10.44 1.48 2.31
CA LEU A 169 9.87 0.14 2.29
C LEU A 169 8.89 0.02 1.13
N LYS A 170 9.42 -0.14 -0.08
CA LYS A 170 8.65 -0.02 -1.34
C LYS A 170 7.59 -1.13 -1.52
N ASP A 171 7.77 -2.25 -0.83
CA ASP A 171 6.93 -3.44 -0.96
C ASP A 171 5.76 -3.44 0.06
N ILE A 172 5.81 -2.59 1.09
CA ILE A 172 4.72 -2.41 2.05
C ILE A 172 3.78 -1.34 1.51
N ARG A 173 2.75 -1.78 0.77
CA ARG A 173 1.83 -0.87 0.10
C ARG A 173 0.72 -0.36 1.01
N ASP A 174 0.27 -1.19 1.94
CA ASP A 174 -0.81 -0.84 2.86
C ASP A 174 -0.36 0.24 3.87
N PRO A 175 -1.09 1.37 3.98
CA PRO A 175 -0.75 2.45 4.91
C PRO A 175 -0.73 2.01 6.38
N ARG A 176 -1.66 1.15 6.78
CA ARG A 176 -1.81 0.71 8.18
C ARG A 176 -0.68 -0.26 8.55
N ALA A 177 -0.31 -1.17 7.66
CA ALA A 177 0.85 -2.04 7.81
C ALA A 177 2.16 -1.25 7.93
N LEU A 178 2.34 -0.22 7.10
CA LEU A 178 3.51 0.67 7.20
C LEU A 178 3.52 1.42 8.54
N TYR A 179 2.35 1.85 9.04
CA TYR A 179 2.22 2.45 10.37
C TYR A 179 2.61 1.48 11.49
N VAL A 180 2.19 0.21 11.42
CA VAL A 180 2.57 -0.81 12.41
C VAL A 180 4.08 -0.97 12.46
N VAL A 181 4.75 -1.05 11.30
CA VAL A 181 6.21 -1.10 11.24
C VAL A 181 6.85 0.14 11.86
N HIS A 182 6.34 1.34 11.55
CA HIS A 182 6.84 2.59 12.12
C HIS A 182 6.69 2.61 13.65
N ARG A 183 5.52 2.22 14.16
CA ARG A 183 5.22 2.16 15.60
C ARG A 183 6.09 1.14 16.33
N GLN A 184 6.27 -0.04 15.76
CA GLN A 184 7.15 -1.08 16.33
C GLN A 184 8.60 -0.61 16.38
N LEU A 185 9.09 0.02 15.30
CA LEU A 185 10.44 0.57 15.26
C LEU A 185 10.61 1.67 16.31
N MET A 186 9.65 2.59 16.41
CA MET A 186 9.67 3.62 17.46
C MET A 186 9.71 3.01 18.87
N ALA A 187 8.92 1.99 19.14
CA ALA A 187 8.89 1.32 20.46
C ALA A 187 10.22 0.62 20.80
N SER A 188 10.98 0.19 19.78
CA SER A 188 12.31 -0.40 19.96
C SER A 188 13.44 0.61 20.20
N LEU A 189 13.16 1.91 20.01
CA LEU A 189 14.14 2.98 20.14
C LEU A 189 14.08 3.62 21.54
N PRO A 190 15.23 3.86 22.21
CA PRO A 190 15.26 4.42 23.56
C PRO A 190 14.94 5.93 23.64
N GLN A 191 14.81 6.63 22.51
CA GLN A 191 14.63 8.08 22.46
C GLN A 191 13.21 8.52 22.78
N ALA A 192 13.07 9.59 23.55
CA ALA A 192 11.79 10.22 23.84
C ALA A 192 11.25 11.01 22.63
N VAL A 193 9.92 10.92 22.43
CA VAL A 193 9.20 11.53 21.32
C VAL A 193 8.81 12.97 21.63
N LYS A 194 9.04 13.87 20.68
CA LYS A 194 8.76 15.30 20.79
C LYS A 194 7.34 15.63 20.35
N HIS A 195 6.43 15.76 21.31
CA HIS A 195 5.00 15.97 21.05
C HIS A 195 4.61 17.41 20.69
N ALA A 196 5.44 18.40 21.03
CA ALA A 196 5.12 19.82 20.92
C ALA A 196 4.75 20.25 19.49
N ARG A 197 5.38 19.62 18.49
CA ARG A 197 5.20 19.96 17.07
C ARG A 197 3.81 19.61 16.55
N LEU A 198 3.20 18.55 17.06
CA LEU A 198 1.91 18.08 16.55
C LEU A 198 0.73 18.89 17.09
N LYS A 199 0.89 19.51 18.27
CA LYS A 199 -0.08 20.50 18.76
C LYS A 199 -0.16 21.72 17.83
N GLN A 200 0.96 22.11 17.22
CA GLN A 200 0.99 23.18 16.21
C GLN A 200 0.30 22.76 14.90
N ALA A 201 0.21 21.46 14.60
CA ALA A 201 -0.39 20.96 13.36
C ALA A 201 -1.88 21.25 13.28
N ALA A 202 -2.55 21.23 14.44
CA ALA A 202 -3.97 21.55 14.55
C ALA A 202 -4.27 23.04 14.29
N GLN A 203 -3.27 23.92 14.44
CA GLN A 203 -3.43 25.37 14.26
C GLN A 203 -2.93 25.84 12.90
N ASP A 204 -1.78 25.34 12.44
CA ASP A 204 -1.16 25.71 11.17
C ASP A 204 -0.47 24.50 10.49
N PRO A 205 -1.25 23.63 9.84
CA PRO A 205 -0.73 22.42 9.20
C PRO A 205 0.20 22.72 8.01
N ALA A 206 -0.06 23.78 7.25
CA ALA A 206 0.77 24.19 6.12
C ALA A 206 2.18 24.58 6.59
N SER A 207 2.31 25.32 7.69
CA SER A 207 3.62 25.69 8.21
C SER A 207 4.45 24.50 8.67
N ILE A 208 3.84 23.42 9.19
CA ILE A 208 4.62 22.23 9.57
C ILE A 208 5.26 21.56 8.36
N LEU A 209 4.47 21.33 7.30
CA LEU A 209 4.97 20.76 6.05
C LEU A 209 6.05 21.67 5.43
N ALA A 210 5.81 22.98 5.42
CA ALA A 210 6.78 23.96 4.94
C ALA A 210 8.08 23.97 5.75
N ASN A 211 7.99 23.91 7.09
CA ASN A 211 9.15 23.90 7.98
C ASN A 211 9.97 22.61 7.85
N ASN A 212 9.32 21.45 7.66
CA ASN A 212 10.00 20.19 7.34
C ASN A 212 10.80 20.31 6.04
N TYR A 213 10.18 20.82 4.99
CA TYR A 213 10.85 21.04 3.70
C TYR A 213 12.02 22.02 3.82
N ILE A 214 11.83 23.15 4.53
CA ILE A 214 12.87 24.16 4.73
C ILE A 214 14.05 23.56 5.49
N ARG A 215 13.79 22.79 6.56
CA ARG A 215 14.82 22.15 7.37
C ARG A 215 15.66 21.17 6.54
N GLU A 216 15.02 20.31 5.75
CA GLU A 216 15.72 19.38 4.86
C GLU A 216 16.53 20.14 3.80
N THR A 217 15.94 21.15 3.18
CA THR A 217 16.61 22.00 2.18
C THR A 217 17.84 22.71 2.76
N GLN A 218 17.74 23.27 3.96
CA GLN A 218 18.86 23.92 4.64
C GLN A 218 19.99 22.94 4.95
N ALA A 219 19.67 21.74 5.42
CA ALA A 219 20.68 20.71 5.66
C ALA A 219 21.37 20.26 4.37
N LEU A 220 20.61 20.14 3.27
CA LEU A 220 21.18 19.82 1.95
C LEU A 220 22.06 20.95 1.39
N ILE A 221 21.77 22.21 1.72
CA ILE A 221 22.65 23.34 1.41
C ILE A 221 23.96 23.23 2.22
N GLN A 222 23.86 22.99 3.53
CA GLN A 222 25.02 22.87 4.41
C GLN A 222 25.94 21.71 4.00
N GLN A 223 25.37 20.62 3.50
CA GLN A 223 26.11 19.46 2.98
C GLN A 223 26.65 19.66 1.55
N GLY A 224 26.38 20.81 0.90
CA GLY A 224 26.89 21.13 -0.44
C GLY A 224 26.13 20.47 -1.60
N TRP A 225 24.95 19.90 -1.36
CA TRP A 225 24.11 19.31 -2.41
C TRP A 225 23.29 20.38 -3.15
N MET A 226 22.94 21.46 -2.47
CA MET A 226 22.19 22.59 -3.01
C MET A 226 22.88 23.91 -2.71
N GLN A 227 22.56 24.95 -3.49
CA GLN A 227 23.00 26.33 -3.26
C GLN A 227 21.80 27.29 -3.37
N PRO A 228 21.71 28.29 -2.48
CA PRO A 228 20.73 29.35 -2.64
C PRO A 228 21.04 30.17 -3.90
N VAL A 229 20.00 30.63 -4.59
CA VAL A 229 20.14 31.54 -5.74
C VAL A 229 20.10 32.98 -5.22
N VAL A 230 21.19 33.73 -5.40
CA VAL A 230 21.30 35.11 -4.91
C VAL A 230 20.13 35.97 -5.41
N GLY A 231 19.47 36.67 -4.49
CA GLY A 231 18.34 37.57 -4.79
C GLY A 231 17.02 36.86 -5.15
N GLN A 232 16.95 35.53 -5.06
CA GLN A 232 15.73 34.77 -5.33
C GLN A 232 15.42 33.85 -4.13
N ASN A 233 14.14 33.69 -3.78
CA ASN A 233 13.71 32.73 -2.74
C ASN A 233 13.71 31.29 -3.29
N GLN A 234 14.82 30.89 -3.90
CA GLN A 234 14.98 29.63 -4.62
C GLN A 234 16.33 29.00 -4.30
N VAL A 235 16.36 27.68 -4.36
CA VAL A 235 17.55 26.85 -4.26
C VAL A 235 17.78 26.15 -5.59
N ARG A 236 19.05 25.95 -5.94
CA ARG A 236 19.46 25.21 -7.11
C ARG A 236 20.32 24.05 -6.68
N VAL A 237 20.09 22.88 -7.24
CA VAL A 237 20.96 21.73 -7.03
C VAL A 237 22.36 22.02 -7.58
N HIS A 238 23.41 21.66 -6.84
CA HIS A 238 24.78 21.72 -7.35
C HIS A 238 24.97 20.77 -8.54
N PHE A 239 26.03 20.97 -9.31
CA PHE A 239 26.35 20.11 -10.46
C PHE A 239 26.40 18.62 -10.08
N TRP A 240 27.12 18.30 -9.02
CA TRP A 240 27.27 16.92 -8.54
C TRP A 240 25.97 16.37 -7.96
N GLY A 241 25.16 17.20 -7.30
CA GLY A 241 23.82 16.79 -6.85
C GLY A 241 22.86 16.52 -8.01
N ALA A 242 22.91 17.33 -9.08
CA ALA A 242 22.12 17.11 -10.28
C ALA A 242 22.56 15.83 -11.00
N LEU A 243 23.88 15.62 -11.15
CA LEU A 243 24.44 14.40 -11.72
C LEU A 243 24.03 13.17 -10.92
N ALA A 244 24.29 13.17 -9.60
CA ALA A 244 23.95 12.05 -8.72
C ALA A 244 22.43 11.80 -8.68
N GLY A 245 21.62 12.86 -8.59
CA GLY A 245 20.16 12.75 -8.54
C GLY A 245 19.55 12.21 -9.83
N VAL A 246 20.02 12.68 -10.99
CA VAL A 246 19.56 12.18 -12.29
C VAL A 246 19.90 10.71 -12.45
N TRP A 247 21.14 10.30 -12.16
CA TRP A 247 21.55 8.90 -12.28
C TRP A 247 20.89 7.99 -11.26
N ARG A 248 20.59 8.48 -10.05
CA ARG A 248 19.80 7.74 -9.07
C ARG A 248 18.35 7.51 -9.50
N GLN A 249 17.77 8.41 -10.29
CA GLN A 249 16.38 8.32 -10.72
C GLN A 249 16.19 7.76 -12.14
N ALA A 250 17.27 7.64 -12.91
CA ALA A 250 17.25 7.06 -14.26
C ALA A 250 17.25 5.52 -14.22
N TRP A 251 16.44 4.90 -15.07
CA TRP A 251 16.52 3.46 -15.33
C TRP A 251 17.85 3.13 -16.06
N PRO A 252 18.55 2.03 -15.73
CA PRO A 252 18.17 0.97 -14.77
C PRO A 252 18.65 1.20 -13.32
N LEU A 253 19.50 2.22 -13.10
CA LEU A 253 20.10 2.48 -11.78
C LEU A 253 19.06 2.75 -10.70
N ALA A 254 17.94 3.41 -11.03
CA ALA A 254 16.86 3.67 -10.09
C ALA A 254 16.33 2.41 -9.41
N SER A 255 16.17 1.33 -10.17
CA SER A 255 15.72 0.04 -9.63
C SER A 255 16.76 -0.56 -8.69
N LEU A 256 18.06 -0.41 -8.99
CA LEU A 256 19.15 -0.89 -8.13
C LEU A 256 19.24 -0.09 -6.83
N TYR A 257 19.18 1.24 -6.90
CA TYR A 257 19.18 2.11 -5.73
C TYR A 257 17.97 1.86 -4.84
N LEU A 258 16.79 1.70 -5.45
CA LEU A 258 15.56 1.42 -4.71
C LEU A 258 15.61 0.07 -4.00
N ARG A 259 16.10 -0.99 -4.68
CA ARG A 259 16.31 -2.30 -4.05
C ARG A 259 17.36 -2.25 -2.94
N ALA A 260 18.42 -1.48 -3.11
CA ALA A 260 19.46 -1.33 -2.09
C ALA A 260 18.93 -0.57 -0.86
N ALA A 261 18.14 0.50 -1.07
CA ALA A 261 17.49 1.26 0.01
C ALA A 261 16.47 0.40 0.78
N ASP A 262 15.66 -0.37 0.05
CA ASP A 262 14.69 -1.30 0.63
C ASP A 262 15.38 -2.41 1.44
N ARG A 263 16.41 -3.06 0.87
CA ARG A 263 17.19 -4.08 1.58
C ARG A 263 17.87 -3.53 2.83
N ARG A 264 18.44 -2.32 2.77
CA ARG A 264 19.02 -1.67 3.95
C ARG A 264 17.96 -1.38 5.01
N SER A 265 16.79 -0.91 4.61
CA SER A 265 15.68 -0.65 5.54
C SER A 265 15.22 -1.93 6.23
N ARG A 266 15.06 -3.03 5.47
CA ARG A 266 14.72 -4.35 6.02
C ARG A 266 15.80 -4.90 6.96
N GLN A 267 17.08 -4.69 6.65
CA GLN A 267 18.19 -5.08 7.54
C GLN A 267 18.12 -4.33 8.87
N LEU A 268 17.89 -3.01 8.83
CA LEU A 268 17.73 -2.21 10.05
C LEU A 268 16.51 -2.67 10.86
N LEU A 269 15.38 -2.97 10.20
CA LEU A 269 14.20 -3.52 10.90
C LEU A 269 14.50 -4.86 11.58
N ALA A 270 15.23 -5.76 10.90
CA ALA A 270 15.62 -7.05 11.46
C ALA A 270 16.56 -6.91 12.67
N GLU A 271 17.45 -5.90 12.69
CA GLU A 271 18.28 -5.58 13.87
C GLU A 271 17.43 -5.21 15.10
N HIS A 272 16.22 -4.70 14.87
CA HIS A 272 15.22 -4.37 15.89
C HIS A 272 14.16 -5.47 16.10
N GLY A 273 14.34 -6.66 15.51
CA GLY A 273 13.44 -7.80 15.65
C GLY A 273 12.13 -7.70 14.87
N ILE A 274 12.05 -6.82 13.87
CA ILE A 274 10.86 -6.59 13.04
C ILE A 274 11.07 -7.26 11.67
N ASP A 275 10.23 -8.24 11.33
CA ASP A 275 10.24 -8.84 9.98
C ASP A 275 9.31 -8.07 9.04
N ALA A 276 9.90 -7.28 8.15
CA ALA A 276 9.17 -6.55 7.12
C ALA A 276 8.43 -7.44 6.11
N ASN A 277 8.76 -8.74 6.00
CA ASN A 277 8.06 -9.63 5.07
C ASN A 277 6.62 -9.91 5.52
N GLU A 278 6.34 -9.91 6.83
CA GLU A 278 4.98 -10.07 7.39
C GLU A 278 4.02 -8.95 6.92
N PHE A 279 4.57 -7.81 6.49
CA PHE A 279 3.83 -6.62 6.08
C PHE A 279 3.81 -6.40 4.56
N SER A 280 4.25 -7.40 3.79
CA SER A 280 4.28 -7.34 2.33
C SER A 280 3.45 -8.47 1.73
N GLY A 281 2.68 -8.19 0.69
CA GLY A 281 1.83 -9.19 0.05
C GLY A 281 0.42 -8.68 -0.22
N SER A 282 -0.54 -9.61 -0.19
CA SER A 282 -1.97 -9.30 -0.28
C SER A 282 -2.47 -8.72 1.05
N ALA A 283 -3.48 -7.85 1.01
CA ALA A 283 -4.06 -7.24 2.20
C ALA A 283 -4.53 -8.31 3.22
N ILE A 284 -5.17 -9.36 2.73
CA ILE A 284 -5.66 -10.52 3.51
C ILE A 284 -4.54 -11.25 4.26
N SER A 285 -3.31 -11.26 3.72
CA SER A 285 -2.17 -11.93 4.36
C SER A 285 -1.45 -11.08 5.41
N ILE A 286 -1.74 -9.77 5.47
CA ILE A 286 -1.01 -8.83 6.33
C ILE A 286 -1.82 -8.59 7.60
N VAL A 287 -1.26 -8.90 8.75
CA VAL A 287 -1.88 -8.61 10.05
C VAL A 287 -1.49 -7.21 10.53
N VAL A 288 -2.48 -6.34 10.72
CA VAL A 288 -2.28 -4.92 11.09
C VAL A 288 -2.66 -4.61 12.54
N ASP A 289 -3.46 -5.45 13.17
CA ASP A 289 -3.79 -5.32 14.59
C ASP A 289 -3.80 -6.68 15.28
N ARG A 290 -3.35 -6.71 16.54
CA ARG A 290 -3.29 -7.90 17.39
C ARG A 290 -3.73 -7.50 18.80
N GLN A 291 -4.81 -8.09 19.28
CA GLN A 291 -5.39 -7.82 20.60
C GLN A 291 -5.61 -9.14 21.36
N PRO A 292 -5.41 -9.19 22.68
CA PRO A 292 -5.76 -10.38 23.45
C PRO A 292 -7.28 -10.59 23.47
N ILE A 293 -7.71 -11.85 23.44
CA ILE A 293 -9.13 -12.17 23.64
C ILE A 293 -9.49 -11.82 25.10
N PRO A 294 -10.59 -11.08 25.35
CA PRO A 294 -10.97 -10.69 26.70
C PRO A 294 -11.15 -11.91 27.61
N SER A 295 -10.42 -11.97 28.72
CA SER A 295 -10.39 -13.14 29.62
C SER A 295 -11.72 -13.46 30.31
N GLU A 296 -12.66 -12.52 30.27
CA GLU A 296 -14.03 -12.69 30.80
C GLU A 296 -14.91 -13.53 29.86
N VAL A 297 -14.51 -13.66 28.59
CA VAL A 297 -15.17 -14.51 27.62
C VAL A 297 -14.52 -15.88 27.72
N GLY A 298 -15.28 -16.89 28.11
CA GLY A 298 -14.81 -18.29 28.14
C GLY A 298 -14.37 -18.79 26.75
N PRO A 299 -14.03 -20.08 26.61
CA PRO A 299 -13.61 -20.63 25.32
C PRO A 299 -14.68 -20.36 24.25
N VAL A 300 -14.26 -19.79 23.11
CA VAL A 300 -15.16 -19.46 21.99
C VAL A 300 -15.46 -20.75 21.24
N THR A 301 -16.55 -21.41 21.62
CA THR A 301 -16.93 -22.71 21.05
C THR A 301 -17.94 -22.61 19.90
N THR A 302 -18.53 -21.43 19.67
CA THR A 302 -19.56 -21.21 18.65
C THR A 302 -19.29 -19.98 17.80
N VAL A 303 -19.76 -20.01 16.55
CA VAL A 303 -19.59 -18.89 15.61
C VAL A 303 -20.35 -17.67 16.07
N GLY A 304 -21.54 -17.84 16.65
CA GLY A 304 -22.32 -16.74 17.22
C GLY A 304 -21.59 -16.03 18.37
N ALA A 305 -20.95 -16.79 19.26
CA ALA A 305 -20.19 -16.21 20.38
C ALA A 305 -18.97 -15.44 19.88
N GLY A 306 -18.18 -16.02 18.97
CA GLY A 306 -17.01 -15.35 18.40
C GLY A 306 -17.38 -14.08 17.62
N TYR A 307 -18.50 -14.09 16.90
CA TYR A 307 -18.95 -12.92 16.15
C TYR A 307 -19.24 -11.71 17.06
N SER A 308 -19.77 -11.94 18.26
CA SER A 308 -20.05 -10.86 19.20
C SER A 308 -18.78 -10.08 19.58
N ILE A 309 -17.64 -10.77 19.67
CA ILE A 309 -16.32 -10.20 19.94
C ILE A 309 -15.78 -9.52 18.67
N ALA A 310 -15.73 -10.27 17.55
CA ALA A 310 -15.18 -9.80 16.29
C ALA A 310 -15.90 -8.55 15.76
N ARG A 311 -17.21 -8.46 15.95
CA ARG A 311 -18.04 -7.33 15.53
C ARG A 311 -17.58 -6.00 16.13
N SER A 312 -17.18 -5.98 17.40
CA SER A 312 -16.72 -4.74 18.03
C SER A 312 -15.46 -4.21 17.34
N LEU A 313 -14.53 -5.11 17.03
CA LEU A 313 -13.28 -4.76 16.37
C LEU A 313 -13.48 -4.41 14.89
N ALA A 314 -14.40 -5.11 14.21
CA ALA A 314 -14.79 -4.81 12.86
C ALA A 314 -15.43 -3.41 12.75
N GLN A 315 -16.33 -3.06 13.66
CA GLN A 315 -16.99 -1.74 13.70
C GLN A 315 -16.01 -0.61 14.06
N HIS A 316 -14.98 -0.89 14.86
CA HIS A 316 -13.89 0.04 15.11
C HIS A 316 -13.01 0.25 13.88
N THR A 317 -12.79 -0.81 13.10
CA THR A 317 -11.98 -0.77 11.87
C THR A 317 -12.71 -0.09 10.71
N ASP A 318 -13.98 -0.43 10.50
CA ASP A 318 -14.87 0.25 9.57
C ASP A 318 -16.30 0.24 10.13
N PRO A 319 -16.88 1.42 10.45
CA PRO A 319 -18.25 1.51 10.96
C PRO A 319 -19.32 0.94 10.01
N GLY A 320 -19.02 0.89 8.70
CA GLY A 320 -19.88 0.31 7.68
C GLY A 320 -19.67 -1.18 7.42
N ALA A 321 -18.79 -1.84 8.18
CA ALA A 321 -18.47 -3.25 8.00
C ALA A 321 -19.69 -4.16 8.24
N VAL A 322 -19.90 -5.06 7.28
CA VAL A 322 -20.95 -6.06 7.26
C VAL A 322 -20.31 -7.42 7.10
N LEU A 323 -20.79 -8.42 7.82
CA LEU A 323 -20.28 -9.79 7.73
C LEU A 323 -20.66 -10.40 6.37
N GLU A 324 -19.67 -10.93 5.66
CA GLU A 324 -19.84 -11.61 4.37
C GLU A 324 -19.82 -13.12 4.53
N SER A 325 -18.79 -13.64 5.21
CA SER A 325 -18.59 -15.07 5.41
C SER A 325 -17.87 -15.33 6.74
N VAL A 326 -17.95 -16.58 7.20
CA VAL A 326 -17.16 -17.08 8.32
C VAL A 326 -16.47 -18.35 7.88
N THR A 327 -15.19 -18.48 8.19
CA THR A 327 -14.43 -19.73 8.00
C THR A 327 -13.89 -20.18 9.36
N VAL A 328 -14.09 -21.44 9.68
CA VAL A 328 -13.63 -22.05 10.92
C VAL A 328 -12.64 -23.16 10.58
N GLU A 329 -11.43 -23.05 11.09
CA GLU A 329 -10.44 -24.14 11.07
C GLU A 329 -10.76 -25.10 12.22
N LEU A 330 -10.73 -26.39 11.91
CA LEU A 330 -11.08 -27.47 12.83
C LEU A 330 -9.85 -28.28 13.18
N ASP A 331 -9.71 -28.67 14.44
CA ASP A 331 -8.66 -29.59 14.90
C ASP A 331 -9.23 -30.58 15.92
N ARG A 332 -8.49 -31.62 16.25
CA ARG A 332 -8.82 -32.58 17.31
C ARG A 332 -8.13 -32.20 18.61
N ASP A 333 -8.91 -32.10 19.68
CA ASP A 333 -8.37 -31.91 21.02
C ASP A 333 -7.63 -33.16 21.53
N ALA A 334 -7.06 -33.07 22.74
CA ALA A 334 -6.35 -34.19 23.38
C ALA A 334 -7.23 -35.42 23.65
N ALA A 335 -8.56 -35.29 23.61
CA ALA A 335 -9.53 -36.38 23.71
C ALA A 335 -9.98 -36.92 22.34
N GLY A 336 -9.46 -36.36 21.23
CA GLY A 336 -9.80 -36.72 19.86
C GLY A 336 -11.11 -36.09 19.35
N ILE A 337 -11.71 -35.18 20.12
CA ILE A 337 -12.96 -34.46 19.81
C ILE A 337 -12.62 -33.30 18.89
N ILE A 338 -13.44 -33.11 17.85
CA ILE A 338 -13.26 -32.02 16.89
C ILE A 338 -13.72 -30.72 17.52
N VAL A 339 -12.83 -29.74 17.56
CA VAL A 339 -13.03 -28.42 18.17
C VAL A 339 -12.60 -27.32 17.19
N PRO A 340 -13.24 -26.13 17.25
CA PRO A 340 -12.80 -24.98 16.47
C PRO A 340 -11.50 -24.43 17.05
N CYS A 341 -10.43 -24.35 16.25
CA CYS A 341 -9.15 -23.77 16.67
C CYS A 341 -9.04 -22.30 16.26
N LYS A 342 -9.44 -21.96 15.03
CA LYS A 342 -9.48 -20.59 14.53
C LYS A 342 -10.82 -20.24 13.89
N LEU A 343 -11.34 -19.06 14.21
CA LEU A 343 -12.54 -18.50 13.58
C LEU A 343 -12.19 -17.22 12.85
N SER A 344 -12.33 -17.23 11.53
CA SER A 344 -12.09 -16.08 10.64
C SER A 344 -13.42 -15.51 10.18
N TYR A 345 -13.63 -14.22 10.41
CA TYR A 345 -14.81 -13.46 10.02
C TYR A 345 -14.43 -12.47 8.92
N SER A 346 -14.95 -12.65 7.72
CA SER A 346 -14.71 -11.75 6.60
C SER A 346 -15.76 -10.67 6.55
N PHE A 347 -15.32 -9.42 6.51
CA PHE A 347 -16.17 -8.24 6.49
C PHE A 347 -16.00 -7.48 5.19
N ARG A 348 -17.12 -6.96 4.67
CA ARG A 348 -17.15 -6.03 3.54
C ARG A 348 -17.93 -4.78 3.86
N SER A 349 -17.58 -3.68 3.20
CA SER A 349 -18.37 -2.46 3.20
C SER A 349 -18.39 -1.82 1.82
N ILE A 350 -19.47 -1.12 1.52
CA ILE A 350 -19.62 -0.31 0.31
C ILE A 350 -19.92 1.12 0.72
N LEU A 351 -19.16 2.05 0.17
CA LEU A 351 -19.40 3.49 0.32
C LEU A 351 -19.65 4.11 -1.05
N TYR A 352 -20.74 4.86 -1.14
CA TYR A 352 -21.12 5.61 -2.32
C TYR A 352 -20.80 7.08 -2.13
N HIS A 353 -20.25 7.71 -3.15
CA HIS A 353 -20.02 9.16 -3.18
C HIS A 353 -20.71 9.78 -4.40
N ASP A 354 -21.99 10.13 -4.25
CA ASP A 354 -22.87 10.58 -5.34
C ASP A 354 -22.30 11.72 -6.16
N ALA A 355 -21.75 12.75 -5.52
CA ALA A 355 -21.25 13.94 -6.22
C ALA A 355 -20.08 13.64 -7.19
N ARG A 356 -19.38 12.52 -6.99
CA ARG A 356 -18.27 12.06 -7.85
C ARG A 356 -18.64 10.80 -8.65
N ARG A 357 -19.79 10.18 -8.34
CA ARG A 357 -20.25 8.89 -8.85
C ARG A 357 -19.20 7.79 -8.67
N ILE A 358 -18.61 7.76 -7.48
CA ILE A 358 -17.58 6.79 -7.10
C ILE A 358 -18.19 5.80 -6.11
N ARG A 359 -17.99 4.51 -6.38
CA ARG A 359 -18.26 3.38 -5.48
C ARG A 359 -16.93 2.89 -4.93
N ARG A 360 -16.80 2.82 -3.60
CA ARG A 360 -15.62 2.28 -2.90
C ARG A 360 -16.02 0.99 -2.20
N LEU A 361 -15.28 -0.08 -2.49
CA LEU A 361 -15.43 -1.41 -1.92
C LEU A 361 -14.28 -1.65 -0.94
N ARG A 362 -14.59 -2.23 0.21
CA ARG A 362 -13.59 -2.57 1.22
C ARG A 362 -13.81 -3.97 1.73
N GLY A 363 -12.71 -4.68 1.97
CA GLY A 363 -12.70 -6.01 2.56
C GLY A 363 -11.62 -6.13 3.62
N PHE A 364 -11.89 -6.83 4.72
CA PHE A 364 -10.88 -7.22 5.70
C PHE A 364 -11.40 -8.38 6.55
N ASP A 365 -10.50 -9.06 7.23
CA ASP A 365 -10.82 -10.20 8.07
C ASP A 365 -10.47 -9.91 9.54
N VAL A 366 -11.30 -10.46 10.43
CA VAL A 366 -11.01 -10.56 11.85
C VAL A 366 -10.90 -12.03 12.20
N MET A 367 -9.73 -12.46 12.65
CA MET A 367 -9.47 -13.84 13.06
C MET A 367 -9.39 -13.93 14.58
N LEU A 368 -10.03 -14.93 15.15
CA LEU A 368 -9.93 -15.35 16.54
C LEU A 368 -9.14 -16.65 16.59
N ASP A 369 -7.98 -16.62 17.24
CA ASP A 369 -7.14 -17.78 17.51
C ASP A 369 -7.29 -18.15 18.98
N SER A 370 -8.02 -19.23 19.24
CA SER A 370 -8.32 -19.69 20.60
C SER A 370 -7.08 -20.23 21.31
N ASP A 371 -6.16 -20.85 20.58
CA ASP A 371 -4.95 -21.46 21.13
C ASP A 371 -3.92 -20.40 21.52
N ALA A 372 -3.77 -19.38 20.68
CA ALA A 372 -2.92 -18.23 20.98
C ALA A 372 -3.57 -17.25 21.97
N GLY A 373 -4.91 -17.31 22.16
CA GLY A 373 -5.67 -16.35 22.94
C GLY A 373 -5.66 -14.96 22.33
N LEU A 374 -5.57 -14.87 20.99
CA LEU A 374 -5.39 -13.62 20.25
C LEU A 374 -6.49 -13.41 19.23
N MET A 375 -6.86 -12.15 19.04
CA MET A 375 -7.68 -11.66 17.96
C MET A 375 -6.81 -10.79 17.05
N THR A 376 -6.91 -11.00 15.74
CA THR A 376 -6.10 -10.28 14.76
C THR A 376 -6.96 -9.70 13.65
N VAL A 377 -6.55 -8.55 13.11
CA VAL A 377 -7.21 -7.89 11.98
C VAL A 377 -6.25 -7.84 10.81
N THR A 378 -6.73 -8.16 9.61
CA THR A 378 -5.95 -8.07 8.38
C THR A 378 -5.98 -6.66 7.79
N ALA A 379 -5.02 -6.35 6.92
CA ALA A 379 -5.02 -5.09 6.18
C ALA A 379 -6.28 -4.99 5.31
N MET A 380 -6.73 -3.77 5.06
CA MET A 380 -7.96 -3.53 4.32
C MET A 380 -7.68 -3.60 2.82
N GLU A 381 -8.33 -4.54 2.14
CA GLU A 381 -8.45 -4.52 0.69
C GLU A 381 -9.37 -3.38 0.28
N GLN A 382 -8.96 -2.59 -0.71
CA GLN A 382 -9.67 -1.40 -1.14
C GLN A 382 -9.73 -1.36 -2.66
N GLU A 383 -10.94 -1.27 -3.19
CA GLU A 383 -11.21 -1.12 -4.61
C GLU A 383 -12.12 0.10 -4.83
N SER A 384 -11.93 0.76 -5.97
CA SER A 384 -12.70 1.95 -6.32
C SER A 384 -13.10 1.90 -7.78
N GLU A 385 -14.36 2.21 -8.03
CA GLU A 385 -14.96 2.26 -9.35
C GLU A 385 -15.63 3.62 -9.54
N GLN A 386 -15.51 4.19 -10.73
CA GLN A 386 -16.10 5.48 -11.07
C GLN A 386 -17.00 5.31 -12.28
N ALA A 387 -18.28 5.68 -12.14
CA ALA A 387 -19.22 5.69 -13.26
C ALA A 387 -18.92 6.86 -14.20
N ALA A 388 -18.98 6.60 -15.51
CA ALA A 388 -18.83 7.60 -16.56
C ALA A 388 -20.05 8.54 -16.64
N ASP A 389 -21.25 8.00 -16.38
CA ASP A 389 -22.51 8.74 -16.47
C ASP A 389 -23.52 8.34 -15.38
N GLU A 390 -24.66 9.05 -15.37
CA GLU A 390 -25.72 8.81 -14.37
C GLU A 390 -26.38 7.44 -14.55
N SER A 391 -26.48 6.92 -15.77
CA SER A 391 -27.13 5.62 -16.01
C SER A 391 -26.28 4.47 -15.48
N GLU A 392 -24.97 4.53 -15.70
CA GLU A 392 -24.00 3.61 -15.11
C GLU A 392 -24.01 3.72 -13.59
N TRP A 393 -24.08 4.94 -13.05
CA TRP A 393 -24.17 5.16 -11.61
C TRP A 393 -25.40 4.50 -10.98
N GLN A 394 -26.58 4.67 -11.57
CA GLN A 394 -27.81 4.01 -11.11
C GLN A 394 -27.70 2.47 -11.21
N SER A 395 -27.06 1.96 -12.26
CA SER A 395 -26.79 0.52 -12.39
C SER A 395 -25.88 0.02 -11.27
N MET A 396 -24.79 0.71 -10.98
CA MET A 396 -23.84 0.36 -9.91
C MET A 396 -24.45 0.43 -8.50
N GLN A 397 -25.45 1.28 -8.28
CA GLN A 397 -26.20 1.32 -7.03
C GLN A 397 -27.18 0.14 -6.90
N THR A 398 -27.75 -0.30 -8.01
CA THR A 398 -28.71 -1.42 -8.05
C THR A 398 -28.00 -2.77 -7.96
N ASP A 399 -26.85 -2.89 -8.63
CA ASP A 399 -25.94 -4.05 -8.59
C ASP A 399 -25.15 -4.04 -7.28
N SER A 400 -25.87 -4.28 -6.19
CA SER A 400 -25.28 -4.31 -4.86
C SER A 400 -24.58 -5.65 -4.66
N LEU A 401 -23.26 -5.68 -4.83
CA LEU A 401 -22.40 -6.83 -4.51
C LEU A 401 -22.58 -7.38 -3.08
N LEU A 402 -23.29 -6.65 -2.19
CA LEU A 402 -23.72 -7.08 -0.86
C LEU A 402 -25.15 -7.66 -0.88
N HIS A 403 -25.51 -8.50 -1.85
CA HIS A 403 -26.90 -8.93 -2.06
C HIS A 403 -27.57 -9.62 -0.87
N SER A 404 -26.82 -10.11 0.12
CA SER A 404 -27.36 -10.39 1.45
C SER A 404 -26.28 -10.38 2.53
N PRO A 405 -26.29 -9.42 3.48
CA PRO A 405 -25.37 -9.45 4.61
C PRO A 405 -25.60 -10.71 5.43
N LEU A 406 -24.53 -11.38 5.85
CA LEU A 406 -24.61 -12.56 6.69
C LEU A 406 -25.10 -12.16 8.07
N ARG A 407 -26.32 -12.59 8.43
CA ARG A 407 -26.95 -12.29 9.73
C ARG A 407 -26.89 -13.52 10.61
N LEU A 408 -26.06 -13.48 11.64
CA LEU A 408 -26.03 -14.50 12.68
C LEU A 408 -27.14 -14.20 13.70
N GLY A 409 -28.10 -15.12 13.82
CA GLY A 409 -29.23 -15.00 14.74
C GLY A 409 -29.49 -16.30 15.50
N PRO A 410 -30.39 -16.30 16.49
CA PRO A 410 -30.68 -17.47 17.32
C PRO A 410 -31.31 -18.65 16.56
N TRP A 411 -31.68 -18.44 15.30
CA TRP A 411 -32.19 -19.46 14.38
C TRP A 411 -31.09 -20.22 13.64
N LEU A 412 -29.82 -19.80 13.77
CA LEU A 412 -28.70 -20.43 13.09
C LEU A 412 -28.43 -21.81 13.71
N CYS A 413 -28.41 -22.85 12.88
CA CYS A 413 -27.78 -24.11 13.24
C CYS A 413 -26.26 -23.88 13.24
N ASP A 414 -25.68 -23.68 14.42
CA ASP A 414 -24.25 -23.43 14.61
C ASP A 414 -23.45 -24.76 14.50
N LEU A 415 -22.14 -24.69 14.66
CA LEU A 415 -21.22 -25.81 14.49
C LEU A 415 -21.55 -27.01 15.38
N ASP A 416 -22.04 -26.79 16.59
CA ASP A 416 -22.44 -27.85 17.52
C ASP A 416 -23.54 -28.76 16.95
N THR A 417 -24.41 -28.20 16.11
CA THR A 417 -25.53 -28.88 15.46
C THR A 417 -25.13 -29.43 14.10
N VAL A 418 -24.33 -28.69 13.34
CA VAL A 418 -23.97 -29.01 11.95
C VAL A 418 -22.86 -30.05 11.86
N MET A 419 -21.86 -29.99 12.75
CA MET A 419 -20.70 -30.87 12.70
C MET A 419 -21.04 -32.36 12.85
N PRO A 420 -21.91 -32.79 13.78
CA PRO A 420 -22.29 -34.20 13.88
C PRO A 420 -22.93 -34.74 12.59
N ILE A 421 -23.83 -33.95 11.97
CA ILE A 421 -24.54 -34.30 10.74
C ILE A 421 -23.55 -34.38 9.56
N ALA A 422 -22.64 -33.40 9.46
CA ALA A 422 -21.62 -33.35 8.43
C ALA A 422 -20.69 -34.56 8.52
N LEU A 423 -20.19 -34.87 9.72
CA LEU A 423 -19.27 -35.99 9.94
C LEU A 423 -19.92 -37.35 9.67
N GLU A 424 -21.18 -37.56 10.07
CA GLU A 424 -21.91 -38.79 9.76
C GLU A 424 -22.01 -38.99 8.23
N THR A 425 -22.35 -37.93 7.51
CA THR A 425 -22.48 -37.94 6.05
C THR A 425 -21.14 -38.19 5.35
N LEU A 426 -20.09 -37.49 5.78
CA LEU A 426 -18.74 -37.62 5.24
C LEU A 426 -18.17 -39.02 5.50
N ASN A 427 -18.35 -39.57 6.69
CA ASN A 427 -17.92 -40.94 7.03
C ASN A 427 -18.66 -41.99 6.19
N ALA A 428 -19.98 -41.83 5.99
CA ALA A 428 -20.75 -42.72 5.14
C ALA A 428 -20.25 -42.74 3.69
N ARG A 429 -19.72 -41.62 3.19
CA ARG A 429 -19.14 -41.49 1.84
C ARG A 429 -17.68 -41.93 1.76
N ALA A 430 -16.94 -41.80 2.85
CA ALA A 430 -15.53 -42.13 2.90
C ALA A 430 -15.26 -43.64 2.74
N ASN A 431 -16.22 -44.50 3.10
CA ASN A 431 -16.02 -45.96 3.14
C ASN A 431 -14.74 -46.39 3.90
N THR A 432 -14.16 -45.48 4.69
CA THR A 432 -12.96 -45.63 5.51
C THR A 432 -13.29 -45.13 6.91
N PRO A 433 -12.65 -45.68 7.95
CA PRO A 433 -12.94 -45.32 9.34
C PRO A 433 -12.32 -43.97 9.75
N PHE A 434 -11.49 -43.36 8.89
CA PHE A 434 -10.76 -42.14 9.22
C PHE A 434 -10.96 -41.07 8.15
N ILE A 435 -11.50 -39.94 8.60
CA ILE A 435 -11.52 -38.66 7.90
C ILE A 435 -10.93 -37.59 8.84
N GLU A 436 -10.19 -36.67 8.26
CA GLU A 436 -9.59 -35.54 8.96
C GLU A 436 -10.38 -34.27 8.58
N PRO A 437 -11.25 -33.76 9.46
CA PRO A 437 -11.95 -32.50 9.19
C PRO A 437 -10.95 -31.36 9.13
N ASP A 438 -11.13 -30.48 8.16
CA ASP A 438 -10.21 -29.39 7.87
C ASP A 438 -10.83 -28.05 8.24
N SER A 439 -11.98 -27.74 7.63
CA SER A 439 -12.64 -26.47 7.82
C SER A 439 -14.16 -26.53 7.65
N ALA A 440 -14.84 -25.55 8.23
CA ALA A 440 -16.26 -25.29 8.02
C ALA A 440 -16.46 -23.82 7.65
N SER A 441 -17.06 -23.56 6.49
CA SER A 441 -17.32 -22.20 6.00
C SER A 441 -18.82 -21.93 5.94
N LEU A 442 -19.24 -20.78 6.47
CA LEU A 442 -20.60 -20.26 6.44
C LEU A 442 -20.66 -19.07 5.48
N TYR A 443 -21.46 -19.18 4.44
CA TYR A 443 -21.64 -18.13 3.43
C TYR A 443 -23.05 -18.16 2.85
N THR A 444 -23.38 -17.16 2.04
CA THR A 444 -24.63 -17.11 1.27
C THR A 444 -24.32 -17.54 -0.16
N ASP A 445 -25.02 -18.56 -0.67
CA ASP A 445 -24.83 -19.02 -2.05
C ASP A 445 -25.44 -18.06 -3.09
N GLU A 446 -25.28 -18.39 -4.38
CA GLU A 446 -25.79 -17.60 -5.50
C GLU A 446 -27.32 -17.43 -5.47
N ASP A 447 -28.04 -18.38 -4.87
CA ASP A 447 -29.50 -18.38 -4.73
C ASP A 447 -29.97 -17.59 -3.49
N GLY A 448 -29.05 -17.04 -2.69
CA GLY A 448 -29.36 -16.29 -1.46
C GLY A 448 -29.61 -17.20 -0.25
N THR A 449 -29.32 -18.49 -0.34
CA THR A 449 -29.47 -19.46 0.75
C THR A 449 -28.22 -19.46 1.62
N LEU A 450 -28.42 -19.42 2.94
CA LEU A 450 -27.33 -19.51 3.90
C LEU A 450 -26.91 -20.97 4.08
N CYS A 451 -25.66 -21.29 3.79
CA CYS A 451 -25.15 -22.64 3.79
C CYS A 451 -23.82 -22.77 4.55
N TRP A 452 -23.68 -23.91 5.20
CA TRP A 452 -22.43 -24.42 5.73
C TRP A 452 -21.81 -25.35 4.71
N GLN A 453 -20.55 -25.12 4.35
CA GLN A 453 -19.71 -26.07 3.64
C GLN A 453 -18.68 -26.63 4.60
N VAL A 454 -18.76 -27.93 4.90
CA VAL A 454 -17.77 -28.62 5.75
C VAL A 454 -16.86 -29.43 4.86
N VAL A 455 -15.55 -29.26 5.03
CA VAL A 455 -14.49 -29.89 4.25
C VAL A 455 -13.69 -30.84 5.13
N ALA A 456 -13.40 -32.02 4.60
CA ALA A 456 -12.55 -33.01 5.25
C ALA A 456 -11.66 -33.72 4.23
N TRP A 457 -10.52 -34.22 4.69
CA TRP A 457 -9.59 -35.01 3.90
C TRP A 457 -9.68 -36.49 4.24
N ARG A 458 -9.48 -37.32 3.23
CA ARG A 458 -9.19 -38.75 3.40
C ARG A 458 -7.70 -38.98 3.60
N GLU A 459 -7.36 -40.19 4.07
CA GLU A 459 -5.96 -40.65 4.15
C GLU A 459 -5.21 -40.64 2.81
N ASP A 460 -5.93 -40.69 1.68
CA ASP A 460 -5.37 -40.63 0.32
C ASP A 460 -5.27 -39.19 -0.23
N GLU A 461 -5.41 -38.17 0.64
CA GLU A 461 -5.42 -36.75 0.29
C GLU A 461 -6.58 -36.36 -0.67
N THR A 462 -7.63 -37.17 -0.76
CA THR A 462 -8.85 -36.79 -1.50
C THR A 462 -9.71 -35.86 -0.66
N LEU A 463 -10.10 -34.71 -1.22
CA LEU A 463 -10.99 -33.74 -0.60
C LEU A 463 -12.45 -34.21 -0.67
N LEU A 464 -13.11 -34.22 0.48
CA LEU A 464 -14.54 -34.43 0.63
C LEU A 464 -15.18 -33.16 1.16
N HIS A 465 -16.39 -32.86 0.72
CA HIS A 465 -17.19 -31.78 1.29
C HIS A 465 -18.65 -32.21 1.45
N VAL A 466 -19.40 -31.45 2.25
CA VAL A 466 -20.85 -31.55 2.37
C VAL A 466 -21.41 -30.15 2.58
N MET A 467 -22.52 -29.85 1.91
CA MET A 467 -23.25 -28.59 2.06
C MET A 467 -24.50 -28.81 2.90
N ILE A 468 -24.68 -28.00 3.93
CA ILE A 468 -25.80 -28.08 4.88
C ILE A 468 -26.47 -26.72 4.96
N ASN A 469 -27.81 -26.69 4.92
CA ASN A 469 -28.57 -25.47 5.10
C ASN A 469 -28.45 -24.96 6.54
N ALA A 470 -27.96 -23.74 6.71
CA ALA A 470 -27.67 -23.18 8.01
C ALA A 470 -28.92 -22.82 8.84
N ARG A 471 -30.12 -22.83 8.23
CA ARG A 471 -31.41 -22.61 8.93
C ARG A 471 -32.12 -23.88 9.33
N THR A 472 -32.05 -24.91 8.48
CA THR A 472 -32.81 -26.15 8.68
C THR A 472 -31.95 -27.30 9.17
N GLY A 473 -30.62 -27.21 9.03
CA GLY A 473 -29.69 -28.31 9.31
C GLY A 473 -29.76 -29.45 8.29
N LEU A 474 -30.48 -29.27 7.18
CA LEU A 474 -30.64 -30.29 6.14
C LEU A 474 -29.50 -30.26 5.13
N ILE A 475 -29.08 -31.43 4.67
CA ILE A 475 -28.07 -31.56 3.61
C ILE A 475 -28.66 -31.04 2.29
N ILE A 476 -27.94 -30.13 1.65
CA ILE A 476 -28.28 -29.55 0.35
C ILE A 476 -27.58 -30.33 -0.75
N ASP A 477 -26.28 -30.59 -0.56
CA ASP A 477 -25.42 -31.26 -1.53
C ASP A 477 -24.30 -32.03 -0.82
N THR A 478 -23.76 -33.05 -1.48
CA THR A 478 -22.66 -33.88 -0.98
C THR A 478 -21.57 -34.03 -2.02
#